data_AF-A0A3C0GE32-F1
#
_entry.id   AF-A0A3C0GE32-F1
#
_cell.length_a   1.000
_cell.length_b   1.000
_cell.length_c   1.000
_cell.angle_alpha   90.00
_cell.angle_beta   90.00
_cell.angle_gamma   90.00
#
_symmetry.space_group_name_H-M   'P 1'
#
loop_
_entity.id
_entity.type
_entity.pdbx_description
1 polymer ?
#
loop_
_entity_poly.entity_id
_entity_poly.type
_entity_poly.pdbx_seq_one_letter_code
_entity_poly.pdbx_strand_id
1 'polypeptide(L)'
;QANTSDLAWTKRFGEMGSFLQLDLKMIWRNKRTKSQVYISLLFVFYGLVFYTQEIYSSMMPMKAFVGIFMTGIFLSNFGQFIPAWDSSYYSMMMSQNIPMRKYLESKVSLITVSIVAMFLLTIPYVYFGWDALAINFGCALYNLGVNIPVILYFGSFNKKRIELDQSPLGNMQGASATQFLVMLPVLIVPIIIFSIFYYIFNLEVAVGVLSVMGIIGF
;
A
#
# COMPACT_ATOMS: atom_id res chain seq x y z
N GLN A 1 6.19 -2.03 33.44
CA GLN A 1 7.34 -1.46 32.69
C GLN A 1 7.02 -1.58 31.21
N ALA A 2 6.96 -0.45 30.48
CA ALA A 2 6.63 -0.47 29.05
C ALA A 2 7.84 -1.01 28.28
N ASN A 3 7.68 -2.20 27.69
CA ASN A 3 8.68 -2.82 26.83
C ASN A 3 8.80 -1.99 25.54
N THR A 4 9.68 -0.98 25.58
CA THR A 4 9.87 -0.07 24.45
C THR A 4 10.85 -0.77 23.51
N SER A 5 10.37 -1.24 22.36
CA SER A 5 11.26 -1.74 21.32
C SER A 5 12.13 -0.58 20.84
N ASP A 6 13.36 -0.54 21.34
CA ASP A 6 14.34 0.45 20.91
C ASP A 6 14.80 0.01 19.52
N LEU A 7 14.08 0.49 18.50
CA LEU A 7 14.34 0.26 17.07
C LEU A 7 15.67 0.96 16.68
N ALA A 8 16.77 0.65 17.36
CA ALA A 8 18.04 1.36 17.25
C ALA A 8 18.65 1.25 15.84
N TRP A 9 18.25 0.23 15.07
CA TRP A 9 18.66 0.07 13.67
C TRP A 9 18.16 1.21 12.77
N THR A 10 17.05 1.90 13.12
CA THR A 10 16.53 3.01 12.33
C THR A 10 17.38 4.27 12.46
N LYS A 11 18.22 4.39 13.51
CA LYS A 11 19.16 5.52 13.68
C LYS A 11 20.22 5.60 12.58
N ARG A 12 20.41 4.52 11.80
CA ARG A 12 21.34 4.47 10.66
C ARG A 12 20.87 5.31 9.46
N PHE A 13 19.61 5.75 9.42
CA PHE A 13 19.02 6.54 8.33
C PHE A 13 18.99 8.06 8.61
N GLY A 14 19.74 8.55 9.60
CA GLY A 14 19.82 9.98 9.93
C GLY A 14 18.48 10.59 10.39
N GLU A 15 18.20 11.85 10.03
CA GLU A 15 16.95 12.55 10.38
C GLU A 15 15.69 11.81 9.89
N MET A 16 15.78 11.12 8.75
CA MET A 16 14.68 10.34 8.18
C MET A 16 14.37 9.07 8.99
N GLY A 17 15.41 8.49 9.60
CA GLY A 17 15.31 7.35 10.49
C GLY A 17 14.47 7.63 11.74
N SER A 18 14.47 8.87 12.21
CA SER A 18 13.64 9.30 13.36
C SER A 18 12.16 9.29 13.03
N PHE A 19 11.76 9.79 11.85
CA PHE A 19 10.36 9.76 11.40
C PHE A 19 9.88 8.33 11.14
N LEU A 20 10.71 7.53 10.46
CA LEU A 20 10.38 6.13 10.20
C LEU A 20 10.26 5.33 11.52
N GLN A 21 11.07 5.67 12.54
CA GLN A 21 10.95 5.07 13.86
C GLN A 21 9.62 5.42 14.55
N LEU A 22 9.19 6.68 14.44
CA LEU A 22 7.89 7.13 14.97
C LEU A 22 6.75 6.40 14.26
N ASP A 23 6.84 6.25 12.94
CA ASP A 23 5.83 5.55 12.15
C ASP A 23 5.74 4.07 12.52
N LEU A 24 6.88 3.38 12.65
CA LEU A 24 6.92 1.97 13.09
C LEU A 24 6.40 1.81 14.54
N LYS A 25 6.76 2.72 15.45
CA LYS A 25 6.23 2.74 16.82
C LYS A 25 4.72 2.98 16.83
N MET A 26 4.22 3.89 16.00
CA MET A 26 2.79 4.16 15.85
C MET A 26 2.05 2.92 15.34
N ILE A 27 2.60 2.20 14.35
CA ILE A 27 2.05 0.93 13.88
C ILE A 27 1.98 -0.10 15.00
N TRP A 28 3.06 -0.29 15.76
CA TRP A 28 3.15 -1.37 16.74
C TRP A 28 2.46 -1.06 18.08
N ARG A 29 2.32 0.21 18.45
CA ARG A 29 1.69 0.64 19.70
C ARG A 29 0.17 0.62 19.63
N ASN A 30 -0.41 0.94 18.47
CA ASN A 30 -1.86 1.10 18.35
C ASN A 30 -2.53 -0.15 17.74
N LYS A 31 -3.65 -0.58 18.34
CA LYS A 31 -4.40 -1.77 17.88
C LYS A 31 -4.88 -1.62 16.43
N ARG A 32 -5.34 -0.42 16.06
CA ARG A 32 -5.92 -0.13 14.75
C ARG A 32 -4.92 -0.25 13.60
N THR A 33 -3.78 0.42 13.69
CA THR A 33 -2.72 0.37 12.67
C THR A 33 -2.06 -1.00 12.60
N LYS A 34 -1.88 -1.66 13.75
CA LYS A 34 -1.43 -3.05 13.81
C LYS A 34 -2.40 -4.00 13.10
N SER A 35 -3.70 -3.81 13.30
CA SER A 35 -4.72 -4.60 12.60
C SER A 35 -4.63 -4.42 11.08
N GLN A 36 -4.32 -3.21 10.58
CA GLN A 36 -4.15 -3.00 9.13
C GLN A 36 -2.96 -3.79 8.56
N VAL A 37 -1.86 -3.91 9.31
CA VAL A 37 -0.73 -4.77 8.92
C VAL A 37 -1.17 -6.23 8.82
N TYR A 38 -1.84 -6.76 9.85
CA TYR A 38 -2.28 -8.16 9.86
C TYR A 38 -3.32 -8.46 8.79
N ILE A 39 -4.29 -7.57 8.59
CA ILE A 39 -5.26 -7.66 7.50
C ILE A 39 -4.52 -7.71 6.16
N SER A 40 -3.60 -6.77 5.92
CA SER A 40 -2.81 -6.74 4.69
C SER A 40 -2.06 -8.05 4.45
N LEU A 41 -1.41 -8.60 5.48
CA LEU A 41 -0.71 -9.89 5.40
C LEU A 41 -1.64 -11.06 5.11
N LEU A 42 -2.82 -11.12 5.75
CA LEU A 42 -3.81 -12.17 5.49
C LEU A 42 -4.36 -12.08 4.06
N PHE A 43 -4.61 -10.88 3.56
CA PHE A 43 -5.16 -10.67 2.22
C PHE A 43 -4.15 -10.97 1.09
N VAL A 44 -2.85 -11.09 1.39
CA VAL A 44 -1.89 -11.66 0.41
C VAL A 44 -2.24 -13.11 0.11
N PHE A 45 -2.68 -13.90 1.10
CA PHE A 45 -3.11 -15.29 0.89
C PHE A 45 -4.44 -15.41 0.14
N TYR A 46 -5.21 -14.32 0.05
CA TYR A 46 -6.46 -14.31 -0.70
C TYR A 46 -6.23 -14.56 -2.20
N GLY A 47 -5.03 -14.29 -2.71
CA GLY A 47 -4.64 -14.66 -4.07
C GLY A 47 -4.80 -16.16 -4.36
N LEU A 48 -4.57 -17.04 -3.37
CA LEU A 48 -4.70 -18.50 -3.54
C LEU A 48 -6.10 -18.90 -4.00
N VAL A 49 -7.13 -18.19 -3.54
CA VAL A 49 -8.51 -18.43 -3.96
C VAL A 49 -8.64 -18.20 -5.48
N PHE A 50 -8.11 -17.10 -5.99
CA PHE A 50 -8.20 -16.76 -7.42
C PHE A 50 -7.34 -17.66 -8.32
N TYR A 51 -6.14 -18.06 -7.86
CA TYR A 51 -5.28 -18.91 -8.66
C TYR A 51 -5.72 -20.38 -8.66
N THR A 52 -6.46 -20.85 -7.65
CA THR A 52 -6.95 -22.24 -7.58
C THR A 52 -8.26 -22.46 -8.35
N GLN A 53 -9.03 -21.40 -8.61
CA GLN A 53 -10.30 -21.49 -9.34
C GLN A 53 -10.07 -21.31 -10.84
N GLU A 54 -10.39 -22.33 -11.64
CA GLU A 54 -10.14 -22.36 -13.09
C GLU A 54 -10.75 -21.17 -13.85
N ILE A 55 -11.95 -20.73 -13.42
CA ILE A 55 -12.65 -19.58 -14.01
C ILE A 55 -11.81 -18.30 -13.89
N TYR A 56 -11.15 -18.08 -12.75
CA TYR A 56 -10.36 -16.87 -12.51
C TYR A 56 -8.92 -17.02 -12.99
N SER A 57 -8.35 -18.21 -12.90
CA SER A 57 -7.00 -18.55 -13.37
C SER A 57 -6.85 -18.39 -14.89
N SER A 58 -7.92 -18.57 -15.67
CA SER A 58 -7.92 -18.35 -17.12
C SER A 58 -8.05 -16.87 -17.52
N MET A 59 -8.50 -16.00 -16.62
CA MET A 59 -8.71 -14.57 -16.89
C MET A 59 -7.48 -13.74 -16.54
N MET A 60 -6.67 -13.35 -17.54
CA MET A 60 -5.47 -12.54 -17.29
C MET A 60 -5.75 -11.17 -16.63
N PRO A 61 -6.84 -10.44 -16.97
CA PRO A 61 -7.23 -9.25 -16.21
C PRO A 61 -7.48 -9.51 -14.72
N MET A 62 -7.99 -10.70 -14.37
CA MET A 62 -8.20 -11.08 -12.98
C MET A 62 -6.86 -11.31 -12.27
N LYS A 63 -5.87 -11.91 -12.95
CA LYS A 63 -4.51 -12.01 -12.40
C LYS A 63 -3.90 -10.63 -12.14
N ALA A 64 -4.15 -9.65 -13.01
CA ALA A 64 -3.72 -8.27 -12.79
C ALA A 64 -4.44 -7.60 -11.61
N PHE A 65 -5.75 -7.84 -11.45
CA PHE A 65 -6.50 -7.41 -10.26
C PHE A 65 -5.88 -7.98 -8.97
N VAL A 66 -5.62 -9.28 -8.96
CA VAL A 66 -5.04 -9.96 -7.80
C VAL A 66 -3.62 -9.45 -7.53
N GLY A 67 -2.81 -9.23 -8.56
CA GLY A 67 -1.46 -8.70 -8.44
C GLY A 67 -1.41 -7.28 -7.88
N ILE A 68 -2.22 -6.35 -8.41
CA ILE A 68 -2.29 -4.98 -7.89
C ILE A 68 -2.84 -4.94 -6.46
N PHE A 69 -3.83 -5.79 -6.18
CA PHE A 69 -4.43 -5.89 -4.86
C PHE A 69 -3.44 -6.44 -3.84
N MET A 70 -2.83 -7.60 -4.07
CA MET A 70 -1.90 -8.22 -3.10
C MET A 70 -0.69 -7.34 -2.82
N THR A 71 -0.08 -6.75 -3.85
CA THR A 71 1.10 -5.89 -3.68
C THR A 71 0.76 -4.50 -3.11
N GLY A 72 -0.48 -4.04 -3.32
CA GLY A 72 -0.96 -2.71 -2.92
C GLY A 72 -1.96 -2.69 -1.77
N ILE A 73 -2.21 -3.81 -1.09
CA ILE A 73 -3.25 -3.90 -0.06
C ILE A 73 -2.90 -3.04 1.16
N PHE A 74 -1.63 -3.03 1.56
CA PHE A 74 -1.16 -2.19 2.65
C PHE A 74 -1.18 -0.71 2.25
N LEU A 75 -0.73 -0.40 1.03
CA LEU A 75 -0.84 0.95 0.45
C LEU A 75 -2.28 1.45 0.53
N SER A 76 -3.24 0.65 0.05
CA SER A 76 -4.67 1.01 0.05
C SER A 76 -5.23 1.18 1.46
N ASN A 77 -4.95 0.24 2.38
CA ASN A 77 -5.51 0.26 3.73
C ASN A 77 -4.82 1.21 4.70
N PHE A 78 -3.54 1.53 4.50
CA PHE A 78 -2.78 2.41 5.36
C PHE A 78 -2.62 3.80 4.75
N GLY A 79 -2.26 3.89 3.47
CA GLY A 79 -1.94 5.13 2.76
C GLY A 79 -3.10 6.12 2.67
N GLN A 80 -4.34 5.64 2.45
CA GLN A 80 -5.53 6.50 2.34
C GLN A 80 -5.87 7.29 3.62
N PHE A 81 -5.31 6.87 4.75
CA PHE A 81 -5.52 7.49 6.05
C PHE A 81 -4.32 8.33 6.49
N ILE A 82 -3.34 8.56 5.62
CA ILE A 82 -2.30 9.57 5.83
C ILE A 82 -2.89 10.91 5.36
N PRO A 83 -2.88 11.99 6.18
CA PRO A 83 -2.16 12.17 7.45
C PRO A 83 -2.96 11.85 8.72
N ALA A 84 -4.22 11.39 8.61
CA ALA A 84 -5.11 11.15 9.75
C ALA A 84 -4.53 10.22 10.84
N TRP A 85 -3.64 9.28 10.50
CA TRP A 85 -2.91 8.46 11.48
C TRP A 85 -2.08 9.29 12.48
N ASP A 86 -1.56 10.44 12.07
CA ASP A 86 -0.71 11.31 12.89
C ASP A 86 -1.51 12.41 13.61
N SER A 87 -2.83 12.40 13.48
CA SER A 87 -3.71 13.50 13.92
C SER A 87 -3.65 13.86 15.41
N SER A 88 -3.08 13.02 16.26
CA SER A 88 -2.88 13.32 17.69
C SER A 88 -1.72 14.29 17.96
N TYR A 89 -0.66 14.26 17.14
CA TYR A 89 0.52 15.13 17.26
C TYR A 89 0.74 16.00 16.02
N TYR A 90 -0.12 15.89 15.01
CA TYR A 90 -0.01 16.64 13.76
C TYR A 90 0.10 18.16 13.98
N SER A 91 -0.72 18.75 14.85
CA SER A 91 -0.67 20.19 15.16
C SER A 91 0.66 20.63 15.78
N MET A 92 1.29 19.79 16.61
CA MET A 92 2.61 20.05 17.18
C MET A 92 3.72 19.91 16.12
N MET A 93 3.62 18.92 15.24
CA MET A 93 4.58 18.72 14.16
C MET A 93 4.55 19.89 13.16
N MET A 94 3.36 20.43 12.86
CA MET A 94 3.19 21.58 11.97
C MET A 94 3.64 22.91 12.57
N SER A 95 3.73 23.02 13.91
CA SER A 95 4.29 24.21 14.58
C SER A 95 5.81 24.18 14.71
N GLN A 96 6.43 23.03 14.46
CA GLN A 96 7.88 22.88 14.41
C GLN A 96 8.41 23.20 13.01
N ASN A 97 9.70 23.56 12.91
CA ASN A 97 10.37 23.83 11.64
C ASN A 97 10.73 22.52 10.90
N ILE A 98 9.74 21.66 10.66
CA ILE A 98 9.89 20.41 9.91
C ILE A 98 9.29 20.63 8.51
N PRO A 99 10.09 20.51 7.43
CA PRO A 99 9.57 20.61 6.08
C PRO A 99 8.53 19.51 5.81
N MET A 100 7.36 19.87 5.31
CA MET A 100 6.30 18.91 4.94
C MET A 100 6.80 17.83 3.97
N ARG A 101 7.75 18.21 3.10
CA ARG A 101 8.43 17.26 2.20
C ARG A 101 9.09 16.10 2.95
N LYS A 102 9.82 16.37 4.04
CA LYS A 102 10.48 15.32 4.84
C LYS A 102 9.46 14.39 5.51
N TYR A 103 8.33 14.95 5.96
CA TYR A 103 7.23 14.16 6.50
C TYR A 103 6.66 13.21 5.43
N LEU A 104 6.35 13.73 4.23
CA LEU A 104 5.84 12.90 3.13
C LEU A 104 6.86 11.85 2.68
N GLU A 105 8.14 12.20 2.59
CA GLU A 105 9.20 11.26 2.23
C GLU A 105 9.28 10.08 3.22
N SER A 106 9.10 10.30 4.53
CA SER A 106 9.02 9.19 5.51
C SER A 106 7.86 8.25 5.22
N LYS A 107 6.69 8.81 4.91
CA LYS A 107 5.48 8.04 4.59
C LYS A 107 5.63 7.24 3.31
N VAL A 108 6.20 7.85 2.26
CA VAL A 108 6.56 7.18 1.01
C VAL A 108 7.52 6.04 1.27
N SER A 109 8.56 6.25 2.08
CA SER A 109 9.53 5.20 2.41
C SER A 109 8.88 4.02 3.12
N LEU A 110 7.99 4.27 4.09
CA LEU A 110 7.29 3.21 4.81
C LEU A 110 6.41 2.39 3.86
N ILE A 111 5.66 3.06 3.00
CA ILE A 111 4.76 2.40 2.05
C ILE A 111 5.58 1.64 0.99
N THR A 112 6.68 2.20 0.52
CA THR A 112 7.61 1.53 -0.42
C THR A 112 8.12 0.22 0.14
N VAL A 113 8.63 0.23 1.38
CA VAL A 113 9.09 -0.99 2.07
C VAL A 113 7.97 -2.01 2.19
N SER A 114 6.74 -1.56 2.47
CA SER A 114 5.58 -2.45 2.55
C SER A 114 5.23 -3.10 1.22
N ILE A 115 5.26 -2.38 0.09
CA ILE A 115 4.95 -2.92 -1.23
C ILE A 115 6.02 -3.94 -1.64
N VAL A 116 7.30 -3.63 -1.38
CA VAL A 116 8.40 -4.58 -1.62
C VAL A 116 8.21 -5.85 -0.78
N ALA A 117 7.89 -5.72 0.51
CA ALA A 117 7.61 -6.87 1.37
C ALA A 117 6.41 -7.70 0.89
N MET A 118 5.32 -7.04 0.48
CA MET A 118 4.14 -7.72 -0.07
C MET A 118 4.46 -8.41 -1.39
N PHE A 119 5.25 -7.80 -2.28
CA PHE A 119 5.72 -8.45 -3.51
C PHE A 119 6.59 -9.68 -3.23
N LEU A 120 7.50 -9.61 -2.25
CA LEU A 120 8.28 -10.80 -1.87
C LEU A 120 7.37 -11.94 -1.38
N LEU A 121 6.30 -11.62 -0.66
CA LEU A 121 5.30 -12.61 -0.24
C LEU A 121 4.48 -13.16 -1.42
N THR A 122 4.44 -12.48 -2.57
CA THR A 122 3.76 -13.00 -3.76
C THR A 122 4.65 -13.88 -4.65
N ILE A 123 5.96 -14.01 -4.36
CA ILE A 123 6.88 -14.88 -5.13
C ILE A 123 6.42 -16.35 -5.19
N PRO A 124 5.94 -16.98 -4.09
CA PRO A 124 5.49 -18.37 -4.14
C PRO A 124 4.36 -18.65 -5.15
N TYR A 125 3.62 -17.63 -5.59
CA TYR A 125 2.59 -17.77 -6.62
C TYR A 125 3.14 -18.12 -8.01
N VAL A 126 4.46 -18.07 -8.22
CA VAL A 126 5.14 -18.66 -9.38
C VAL A 126 4.70 -20.09 -9.64
N TYR A 127 4.35 -20.85 -8.59
CA TYR A 127 3.84 -22.21 -8.71
C TYR A 127 2.64 -22.34 -9.67
N PHE A 128 1.81 -21.29 -9.78
CA PHE A 128 0.64 -21.26 -10.68
C PHE A 128 0.97 -20.79 -12.10
N GLY A 129 2.22 -20.46 -12.39
CA GLY A 129 2.70 -20.03 -13.71
C GLY A 129 3.59 -18.80 -13.64
N TRP A 130 4.48 -18.67 -14.62
CA TRP A 130 5.39 -17.52 -14.74
C TRP A 130 4.64 -16.20 -14.92
N ASP A 131 3.50 -16.23 -15.60
CA ASP A 131 2.62 -15.08 -15.82
C ASP A 131 2.21 -14.41 -14.51
N ALA A 132 1.96 -15.20 -13.46
CA ALA A 132 1.55 -14.66 -12.16
C ALA A 132 2.65 -13.80 -11.55
N LEU A 133 3.91 -14.23 -11.63
CA LEU A 133 5.05 -13.47 -11.12
C LEU A 133 5.29 -12.21 -11.95
N ALA A 134 5.28 -12.32 -13.27
CA ALA A 134 5.50 -11.19 -14.17
C ALA A 134 4.43 -10.10 -13.95
N ILE A 135 3.16 -10.49 -13.86
CA ILE A 135 2.05 -9.58 -13.57
C ILE A 135 2.22 -8.97 -12.17
N ASN A 136 2.50 -9.76 -11.13
CA ASN A 136 2.70 -9.26 -9.77
C ASN A 136 3.84 -8.25 -9.70
N PHE A 137 4.92 -8.47 -10.45
CA PHE A 137 6.05 -7.56 -10.53
C PHE A 137 5.68 -6.23 -11.20
N GLY A 138 5.02 -6.29 -12.37
CA GLY A 138 4.53 -5.08 -13.04
C GLY A 138 3.54 -4.29 -12.19
N CYS A 139 2.65 -4.98 -11.49
CA CYS A 139 1.73 -4.38 -10.53
C CYS A 139 2.44 -3.76 -9.32
N ALA A 140 3.49 -4.40 -8.78
CA ALA A 140 4.29 -3.83 -7.70
C ALA A 140 4.99 -2.54 -8.13
N LEU A 141 5.58 -2.51 -9.34
CA LEU A 141 6.17 -1.31 -9.90
C LEU A 141 5.15 -0.19 -10.09
N TYR A 142 3.99 -0.50 -10.65
CA TYR A 142 2.89 0.47 -10.79
C TYR A 142 2.44 1.00 -9.42
N ASN A 143 2.36 0.13 -8.40
CA ASN A 143 2.02 0.52 -7.05
C ASN A 143 3.05 1.50 -6.46
N LEU A 144 4.33 1.25 -6.68
CA LEU A 144 5.44 2.11 -6.23
C LEU A 144 5.41 3.48 -6.90
N GLY A 145 5.34 3.54 -8.23
CA GLY A 145 5.45 4.80 -8.96
C GLY A 145 4.17 5.61 -9.06
N VAL A 146 3.03 4.95 -9.26
CA VAL A 146 1.76 5.65 -9.56
C VAL A 146 0.85 5.68 -8.35
N ASN A 147 0.60 4.53 -7.71
CA ASN A 147 -0.41 4.49 -6.66
C ASN A 147 0.04 5.16 -5.34
N ILE A 148 1.34 5.19 -5.01
CA ILE A 148 1.83 5.96 -3.85
C ILE A 148 1.49 7.46 -4.00
N PRO A 149 1.92 8.17 -5.05
CA PRO A 149 1.57 9.60 -5.21
C PRO A 149 0.06 9.83 -5.24
N VAL A 150 -0.68 8.99 -5.98
CA VAL A 150 -2.13 9.10 -6.11
C VAL A 150 -2.82 8.98 -4.74
N ILE A 151 -2.45 7.99 -3.93
CA ILE A 151 -3.10 7.80 -2.63
C ILE A 151 -2.74 8.90 -1.64
N LEU A 152 -1.51 9.41 -1.67
CA LEU A 152 -1.08 10.50 -0.79
C LEU A 152 -1.77 11.81 -1.18
N TYR A 153 -1.96 12.05 -2.48
CA TYR A 153 -2.75 13.18 -2.98
C TYR A 153 -4.18 13.12 -2.46
N PHE A 154 -4.86 11.98 -2.63
CA PHE A 154 -6.23 11.81 -2.12
C PHE A 154 -6.32 11.84 -0.58
N GLY A 155 -5.33 11.25 0.10
CA GLY A 155 -5.22 11.24 1.56
C GLY A 155 -5.07 12.64 2.15
N SER A 156 -4.42 13.56 1.43
CA SER A 156 -4.29 14.97 1.85
C SER A 156 -5.63 15.69 2.02
N PHE A 157 -6.68 15.26 1.32
CA PHE A 157 -8.04 15.80 1.48
C PHE A 157 -8.78 15.22 2.69
N ASN A 158 -8.24 14.19 3.33
CA ASN A 158 -8.84 13.57 4.50
C ASN A 158 -8.55 14.39 5.76
N LYS A 159 -9.48 15.26 6.12
CA LYS A 159 -9.39 16.13 7.31
C LYS A 159 -9.96 15.51 8.59
N LYS A 160 -10.45 14.26 8.54
CA LYS A 160 -11.09 13.61 9.69
C LYS A 160 -10.04 13.04 10.64
N ARG A 161 -10.08 13.48 11.90
CA ARG A 161 -9.26 12.92 12.99
C ARG A 161 -9.66 11.46 13.23
N ILE A 162 -8.66 10.61 13.47
CA ILE A 162 -8.86 9.19 13.76
C ILE A 162 -8.35 8.90 15.16
N GLU A 163 -9.21 8.33 16.00
CA GLU A 163 -8.79 7.84 17.32
C GLU A 163 -8.14 6.45 17.19
N LEU A 164 -6.90 6.33 17.69
CA LEU A 164 -6.06 5.14 17.52
C LEU A 164 -6.23 4.11 18.66
N ASP A 165 -6.69 4.56 19.82
CA ASP A 165 -6.80 3.75 21.05
C ASP A 165 -8.11 2.95 21.14
N GLN A 166 -9.11 3.29 20.30
CA GLN A 166 -10.38 2.58 20.28
C GLN A 166 -10.30 1.25 19.51
N SER A 167 -11.11 0.28 19.93
CA SER A 167 -11.21 -1.03 19.27
C SER A 167 -11.70 -0.88 17.81
N PRO A 168 -11.11 -1.62 16.84
CA PRO A 168 -11.59 -1.61 15.45
C PRO A 168 -13.03 -2.11 15.29
N LEU A 169 -13.49 -2.99 16.17
CA LEU A 169 -14.85 -3.53 16.17
C LEU A 169 -15.78 -2.53 16.88
N GLY A 170 -16.46 -1.70 16.10
CA GLY A 170 -17.45 -0.72 16.57
C GLY A 170 -17.14 0.74 16.22
N ASN A 171 -15.90 1.05 15.81
CA ASN A 171 -15.50 2.40 15.42
C ASN A 171 -15.30 2.52 13.89
N MET A 172 -16.37 2.89 13.17
CA MET A 172 -16.35 3.15 11.72
C MET A 172 -15.79 4.55 11.37
N GLN A 173 -15.07 5.23 12.28
CA GLN A 173 -14.38 6.50 11.97
C GLN A 173 -13.39 6.25 10.82
N GLY A 174 -13.67 6.80 9.65
CA GLY A 174 -12.87 6.54 8.46
C GLY A 174 -13.36 5.34 7.62
N ALA A 175 -14.61 4.92 7.75
CA ALA A 175 -15.35 4.25 6.68
C ALA A 175 -16.26 5.30 6.02
N SER A 176 -15.65 6.19 5.24
CA SER A 176 -16.35 7.24 4.49
C SER A 176 -16.52 6.81 3.04
N ALA A 177 -17.61 7.23 2.39
CA ALA A 177 -17.78 7.02 0.95
C ALA A 177 -16.58 7.55 0.14
N THR A 178 -15.95 8.63 0.61
CA THR A 178 -14.72 9.17 0.01
C THR A 178 -13.54 8.19 0.04
N GLN A 179 -13.40 7.36 1.06
CA GLN A 179 -12.32 6.36 1.15
C GLN A 179 -12.54 5.21 0.17
N PHE A 180 -13.79 4.76 0.05
CA PHE A 180 -14.16 3.78 -0.96
C PHE A 180 -13.91 4.32 -2.38
N LEU A 181 -14.25 5.59 -2.63
CA LEU A 181 -14.01 6.24 -3.91
C LEU A 181 -12.52 6.37 -4.27
N VAL A 182 -11.63 6.49 -3.28
CA VAL A 182 -10.17 6.54 -3.50
C VAL A 182 -9.59 5.17 -3.84
N MET A 183 -10.20 4.09 -3.34
CA MET A 183 -9.77 2.72 -3.65
C MET A 183 -10.09 2.33 -5.10
N LEU A 184 -11.15 2.88 -5.68
CA LEU A 184 -11.54 2.64 -7.07
C LEU A 184 -10.43 2.99 -8.07
N PRO A 185 -9.86 4.20 -8.14
CA PRO A 185 -8.81 4.52 -9.10
C PRO A 185 -7.54 3.70 -8.86
N VAL A 186 -7.18 3.45 -7.59
CA VAL A 186 -5.98 2.68 -7.23
C VAL A 186 -6.04 1.24 -7.75
N LEU A 187 -7.23 0.63 -7.76
CA LEU A 187 -7.42 -0.75 -8.24
C LEU A 187 -7.84 -0.82 -9.72
N ILE A 188 -8.83 -0.04 -10.12
CA ILE A 188 -9.49 -0.20 -11.44
C ILE A 188 -8.62 0.33 -12.57
N VAL A 189 -7.96 1.49 -12.40
CA VAL A 189 -7.15 2.10 -13.45
C VAL A 189 -6.04 1.17 -13.96
N PRO A 190 -5.19 0.57 -13.10
CA PRO A 190 -4.15 -0.35 -13.59
C PRO A 190 -4.73 -1.59 -14.28
N ILE A 191 -5.90 -2.09 -13.86
CA ILE A 191 -6.55 -3.24 -14.50
C ILE A 191 -7.07 -2.89 -15.88
N ILE A 192 -7.67 -1.71 -16.04
CA ILE A 192 -8.14 -1.22 -17.34
C ILE A 192 -6.94 -1.09 -18.28
N ILE A 193 -5.87 -0.42 -17.83
CA ILE A 193 -4.64 -0.27 -18.62
C ILE A 193 -4.09 -1.64 -19.03
N PHE A 194 -3.90 -2.54 -18.06
CA PHE A 194 -3.42 -3.90 -18.33
C PHE A 194 -4.31 -4.63 -19.34
N SER A 195 -5.63 -4.58 -19.16
CA SER A 195 -6.59 -5.27 -20.03
C SER A 195 -6.53 -4.74 -21.46
N ILE A 196 -6.49 -3.42 -21.64
CA ILE A 196 -6.40 -2.79 -22.97
C ILE A 196 -5.15 -3.28 -23.70
N PHE A 197 -3.98 -3.20 -23.07
CA PHE A 197 -2.73 -3.62 -23.70
C PHE A 197 -2.64 -5.14 -23.90
N TYR A 198 -3.22 -5.93 -22.99
CA TYR A 198 -3.27 -7.38 -23.10
C TYR A 198 -4.11 -7.83 -24.31
N TYR A 199 -5.31 -7.26 -24.48
CA TYR A 199 -6.21 -7.65 -25.57
C TYR A 199 -5.77 -7.13 -26.95
N ILE A 200 -5.04 -6.00 -27.01
CA ILE A 200 -4.55 -5.43 -28.27
C ILE A 200 -3.23 -6.07 -28.70
N PHE A 201 -2.33 -6.36 -27.77
CA PHE A 201 -0.98 -6.82 -28.06
C PHE A 201 -0.73 -8.22 -27.49
N ASN A 202 -0.23 -8.30 -26.26
CA ASN A 202 0.06 -9.55 -25.55
C ASN A 202 0.34 -9.27 -24.05
N LEU A 203 0.59 -10.34 -23.28
CA LEU A 203 0.89 -10.26 -21.86
C LEU A 203 2.17 -9.47 -21.55
N GLU A 204 3.23 -9.66 -22.33
CA GLU A 204 4.53 -9.00 -22.10
C GLU A 204 4.43 -7.48 -22.24
N VAL A 205 3.72 -7.01 -23.27
CA VAL A 205 3.46 -5.57 -23.48
C VAL A 205 2.61 -5.01 -22.35
N ALA A 206 1.57 -5.73 -21.91
CA ALA A 206 0.72 -5.26 -20.80
C ALA A 206 1.50 -5.11 -19.49
N VAL A 207 2.33 -6.09 -19.13
CA VAL A 207 3.22 -6.03 -17.97
C VAL A 207 4.28 -4.94 -18.15
N GLY A 208 4.85 -4.83 -19.34
CA GLY A 208 5.84 -3.81 -19.68
C GLY A 208 5.30 -2.39 -19.52
N VAL A 209 4.08 -2.12 -19.97
CA VAL A 209 3.42 -0.82 -19.81
C VAL A 209 3.22 -0.47 -18.33
N LEU A 210 2.71 -1.39 -17.51
CA LEU A 210 2.57 -1.15 -16.07
C LEU A 210 3.93 -0.86 -15.40
N SER A 211 4.95 -1.62 -15.79
CA SER A 211 6.31 -1.48 -15.27
C SER A 211 6.90 -0.11 -15.65
N VAL A 212 6.78 0.30 -16.92
CA VAL A 212 7.25 1.60 -17.42
C VAL A 212 6.52 2.75 -16.73
N MET A 213 5.20 2.66 -16.57
CA MET A 213 4.43 3.66 -15.82
C MET A 213 4.90 3.78 -14.37
N GLY A 214 5.19 2.64 -13.73
CA GLY A 214 5.79 2.60 -12.39
C GLY A 214 7.16 3.27 -12.32
N ILE A 215 8.01 3.09 -13.34
CA ILE A 215 9.33 3.72 -13.39
C ILE A 215 9.22 5.23 -13.63
N ILE A 216 8.32 5.66 -14.52
CA ILE A 216 8.10 7.09 -14.81
C ILE A 216 7.53 7.84 -13.59
N GLY A 217 6.76 7.16 -12.75
CA GLY A 217 6.16 7.76 -11.56
C GLY A 217 7.12 7.95 -10.37
N PHE A 218 8.34 7.41 -10.45
CA PHE A 218 9.36 7.49 -9.40
C PHE A 218 10.12 8.83 -9.44
#